data_AF-A0A9Q3ZB03-F1
#
_entry.id   AF-A0A9Q3ZB03-F1
#
_cell.length_a   1.000
_cell.length_b   1.000
_cell.length_c   1.000
_cell.angle_alpha   90.00
_cell.angle_beta   90.00
_cell.angle_gamma   90.00
#
_symmetry.space_group_name_H-M   'P 1'
#
loop_
_entity.id
_entity.type
_entity.pdbx_description
1 polymer ?
#
loop_
_entity_poly.entity_id
_entity_poly.type
_entity_poly.pdbx_seq_one_letter_code
_entity_poly.pdbx_strand_id
1 'polypeptide(L)'
;MAGAAPRHEAAPSSSFGPADVGATLTTAKITFLTSGEDKDNNTTLSIKVVTAAGKTAASAFDTFGKFGDGSVVPVSLLVRRNITWDALQGGNLRLHIEPNGDDTWKFGYRLDLTFDDGDVSQTIVNRISMSEDNKDHTHAIEF
;
A
#
# COMPACT_ATOMS: atom_id res chain seq x y z
N MET A 1 46.63 19.42 -25.79
CA MET A 1 45.65 18.42 -26.24
C MET A 1 44.85 18.00 -25.03
N ALA A 2 43.54 18.23 -25.08
CA ALA A 2 42.57 17.99 -24.02
C ALA A 2 42.23 16.49 -23.88
N GLY A 3 41.73 16.12 -22.71
CA GLY A 3 41.15 14.79 -22.41
C GLY A 3 40.95 14.67 -20.89
N ALA A 4 40.04 15.46 -20.31
CA ALA A 4 38.67 15.05 -19.98
C ALA A 4 38.63 13.96 -18.89
N ALA A 5 38.31 14.40 -17.67
CA ALA A 5 37.97 13.56 -16.52
C ALA A 5 36.75 12.66 -16.84
N PRO A 6 36.67 11.45 -16.26
CA PRO A 6 35.41 10.71 -16.27
C PRO A 6 34.38 11.49 -15.44
N ARG A 7 33.32 11.93 -16.12
CA ARG A 7 32.13 12.51 -15.50
C ARG A 7 31.32 11.39 -14.84
N HIS A 8 30.70 11.77 -13.74
CA HIS A 8 29.85 10.97 -12.88
C HIS A 8 28.87 10.09 -13.66
N GLU A 9 28.85 8.80 -13.37
CA GLU A 9 27.64 8.01 -13.43
C GLU A 9 27.41 7.48 -12.03
N ALA A 10 26.77 8.33 -11.20
CA ALA A 10 26.20 7.85 -9.95
C ALA A 10 25.12 6.84 -10.35
N ALA A 11 25.33 5.58 -10.00
CA ALA A 11 24.26 4.59 -9.99
C ALA A 11 23.07 5.17 -9.21
N PRO A 12 21.81 4.94 -9.63
CA PRO A 12 20.67 5.31 -8.79
C PRO A 12 20.78 4.53 -7.49
N SER A 13 21.22 5.21 -6.43
CA SER A 13 21.14 4.71 -5.07
C SER A 13 19.69 4.33 -4.83
N SER A 14 19.45 3.05 -4.56
CA SER A 14 18.16 2.58 -4.08
C SER A 14 17.99 3.11 -2.66
N SER A 15 17.57 4.37 -2.53
CA SER A 15 17.16 4.96 -1.27
C SER A 15 15.89 4.23 -0.83
N PHE A 16 16.01 3.40 0.20
CA PHE A 16 14.85 2.95 0.96
C PHE A 16 14.52 4.08 1.94
N GLY A 17 13.51 4.88 1.60
CA GLY A 17 13.03 6.04 2.37
C GLY A 17 13.08 7.33 1.55
N PRO A 18 12.06 8.22 1.63
CA PRO A 18 12.09 9.48 0.92
C PRO A 18 13.14 10.42 1.51
N ALA A 19 13.88 11.08 0.61
CA ALA A 19 15.06 11.87 0.92
C ALA A 19 14.72 13.25 1.52
N ASP A 20 13.46 13.71 1.50
CA ASP A 20 13.08 15.03 2.01
C ASP A 20 12.01 15.00 3.12
N VAL A 21 12.39 15.55 4.28
CA VAL A 21 11.51 15.77 5.44
C VAL A 21 10.52 16.88 5.08
N GLY A 22 9.38 16.48 4.51
CA GLY A 22 8.35 17.42 4.05
C GLY A 22 7.66 17.01 2.76
N ALA A 23 8.15 15.97 2.07
CA ALA A 23 7.52 15.44 0.87
C ALA A 23 6.05 15.07 1.13
N THR A 24 5.19 15.32 0.14
CA THR A 24 3.76 15.07 0.25
C THR A 24 3.32 13.85 -0.56
N LEU A 25 2.46 13.03 0.04
CA LEU A 25 1.89 11.85 -0.62
C LEU A 25 1.05 12.30 -1.81
N THR A 26 1.41 11.82 -3.00
CA THR A 26 0.69 12.10 -4.25
C THR A 26 -0.15 10.91 -4.70
N THR A 27 0.37 9.70 -4.52
CA THR A 27 -0.27 8.46 -4.97
C THR A 27 -0.16 7.38 -3.90
N ALA A 28 -1.23 6.61 -3.72
CA ALA A 28 -1.22 5.39 -2.93
C ALA A 28 -1.90 4.28 -3.73
N LYS A 29 -1.24 3.12 -3.84
CA LYS A 29 -1.74 1.95 -4.56
C LYS A 29 -1.45 0.70 -3.77
N ILE A 30 -2.44 -0.17 -3.59
CA ILE A 30 -2.23 -1.52 -3.05
C ILE A 30 -2.42 -2.53 -4.17
N THR A 31 -1.57 -3.54 -4.23
CA THR A 31 -1.67 -4.64 -5.18
C THR A 31 -1.80 -5.93 -4.40
N PHE A 32 -2.93 -6.62 -4.54
CA PHE A 32 -3.18 -7.91 -3.90
C PHE A 32 -2.66 -9.04 -4.77
N LEU A 33 -2.13 -10.09 -4.13
CA LEU A 33 -1.69 -11.33 -4.75
C LEU A 33 -2.42 -12.50 -4.08
N THR A 34 -3.36 -13.12 -4.78
CA THR A 34 -4.13 -14.26 -4.26
C THR A 34 -3.47 -15.57 -4.71
N SER A 35 -3.51 -16.61 -3.86
CA SER A 35 -2.76 -17.86 -4.14
C SER A 35 -3.53 -19.16 -3.91
N GLY A 36 -4.79 -19.11 -3.47
CA GLY A 36 -5.55 -20.34 -3.25
C GLY A 36 -6.89 -20.23 -2.49
N GLU A 37 -7.25 -19.06 -1.96
CA GLU A 37 -8.60 -18.81 -1.46
C GLU A 37 -9.05 -17.43 -1.91
N ASP A 38 -10.20 -17.39 -2.56
CA ASP A 38 -10.69 -16.22 -3.27
C ASP A 38 -11.40 -15.24 -2.33
N LYS A 39 -11.37 -13.97 -2.71
CA LYS A 39 -12.34 -13.02 -2.17
C LYS A 39 -13.60 -13.13 -3.02
N ASP A 40 -14.75 -13.38 -2.39
CA ASP A 40 -16.02 -13.45 -3.11
C ASP A 40 -16.53 -12.07 -3.56
N ASN A 41 -17.42 -12.09 -4.56
CA ASN A 41 -17.92 -10.89 -5.24
C ASN A 41 -18.73 -9.96 -4.33
N ASN A 42 -19.34 -10.52 -3.28
CA ASN A 42 -20.22 -9.83 -2.35
C ASN A 42 -19.52 -9.41 -1.04
N THR A 43 -18.25 -9.78 -0.84
CA THR A 43 -17.45 -9.29 0.28
C THR A 43 -17.05 -7.83 0.02
N THR A 44 -17.40 -6.90 0.91
CA THR A 44 -16.91 -5.51 0.82
C THR A 44 -15.52 -5.41 1.45
N LEU A 45 -14.63 -4.62 0.85
CA LEU A 45 -13.27 -4.38 1.35
C LEU A 45 -13.06 -2.88 1.59
N SER A 46 -12.69 -2.54 2.83
CA SER A 46 -12.20 -1.21 3.21
C SER A 46 -10.67 -1.24 3.30
N ILE A 47 -10.02 -0.30 2.61
CA ILE A 47 -8.58 -0.11 2.63
C ILE A 47 -8.32 1.30 3.13
N LYS A 48 -7.54 1.45 4.19
CA LYS A 48 -7.20 2.77 4.77
C LYS A 48 -5.72 2.83 5.12
N VAL A 49 -5.04 3.85 4.63
CA VAL A 49 -3.76 4.31 5.14
C VAL A 49 -4.05 5.38 6.20
N VAL A 50 -3.55 5.20 7.41
CA VAL A 50 -3.84 6.04 8.58
C VAL A 50 -2.55 6.60 9.14
N THR A 51 -2.52 7.90 9.44
CA THR A 51 -1.39 8.57 10.09
C THR A 51 -1.24 8.15 11.55
N ALA A 52 -0.10 8.46 12.18
CA ALA A 52 0.08 8.23 13.61
C ALA A 52 -0.98 8.97 14.47
N ALA A 53 -1.47 10.11 13.99
CA ALA A 53 -2.55 10.87 14.63
C ALA A 53 -3.96 10.26 14.41
N GLY A 54 -4.08 9.10 13.76
CA GLY A 54 -5.34 8.43 13.50
C GLY A 54 -6.17 9.01 12.34
N LYS A 55 -5.59 9.90 11.51
CA LYS A 55 -6.29 10.49 10.36
C LYS A 55 -6.10 9.64 9.12
N THR A 56 -7.15 9.44 8.33
CA THR A 56 -7.05 8.75 7.04
C THR A 56 -6.25 9.59 6.04
N ALA A 57 -5.11 9.08 5.60
CA ALA A 57 -4.27 9.67 4.56
C ALA A 57 -4.71 9.26 3.16
N ALA A 58 -5.06 7.99 2.97
CA ALA A 58 -5.58 7.48 1.71
C ALA A 58 -6.59 6.35 1.96
N SER A 59 -7.57 6.18 1.09
CA SER A 59 -8.54 5.09 1.25
C SER A 59 -9.21 4.65 -0.04
N ALA A 60 -9.66 3.40 -0.05
CA ALA A 60 -10.60 2.86 -1.03
C ALA A 60 -11.64 2.00 -0.31
N PHE A 61 -12.87 1.95 -0.81
CA PHE A 61 -13.96 1.18 -0.24
C PHE A 61 -14.91 0.73 -1.35
N ASP A 62 -14.98 -0.58 -1.58
CA ASP A 62 -15.88 -1.20 -2.54
C ASP A 62 -15.83 -2.73 -2.35
N THR A 63 -16.65 -3.46 -3.08
CA THR A 63 -16.50 -4.89 -3.32
C THR A 63 -15.26 -5.21 -4.15
N PHE A 64 -14.90 -4.35 -5.11
CA PHE A 64 -13.85 -4.58 -6.11
C PHE A 64 -14.04 -5.88 -6.93
N GLY A 65 -15.21 -6.51 -6.86
CA GLY A 65 -15.47 -7.82 -7.43
C GLY A 65 -14.68 -8.95 -6.77
N LYS A 66 -14.60 -10.07 -7.49
CA LYS A 66 -13.90 -11.29 -7.08
C LYS A 66 -12.40 -11.17 -7.34
N PHE A 67 -11.60 -11.56 -6.35
CA PHE A 67 -10.16 -11.74 -6.52
C PHE A 67 -9.90 -13.24 -6.60
N GLY A 68 -9.78 -13.76 -7.83
CA GLY A 68 -9.65 -15.19 -8.12
C GLY A 68 -8.24 -15.75 -7.87
N ASP A 69 -8.08 -17.07 -7.88
CA ASP A 69 -6.80 -17.72 -7.60
C ASP A 69 -5.68 -17.28 -8.55
N GLY A 70 -4.50 -17.01 -7.99
CA GLY A 70 -3.33 -16.56 -8.74
C GLY A 70 -3.46 -15.16 -9.33
N SER A 71 -4.47 -14.38 -8.91
CA SER A 71 -4.71 -13.04 -9.45
C SER A 71 -3.77 -11.99 -8.84
N VAL A 72 -3.45 -10.98 -9.65
CA VAL A 72 -2.74 -9.77 -9.24
C VAL A 72 -3.69 -8.60 -9.43
N VAL A 73 -4.20 -8.04 -8.33
CA VAL A 73 -5.28 -7.05 -8.37
C VAL A 73 -4.79 -5.71 -7.83
N PRO A 74 -4.54 -4.71 -8.69
CA PRO A 74 -4.20 -3.36 -8.26
C PRO A 74 -5.46 -2.57 -7.87
N VAL A 75 -5.40 -1.88 -6.73
CA VAL A 75 -6.42 -0.94 -6.26
C VAL A 75 -5.75 0.39 -5.96
N SER A 76 -6.20 1.44 -6.64
CA SER A 76 -5.76 2.82 -6.38
C SER A 76 -6.56 3.41 -5.21
N LEU A 77 -5.85 4.05 -4.28
CA LEU A 77 -6.47 4.69 -3.12
C LEU A 77 -6.65 6.19 -3.40
N LEU A 78 -7.76 6.74 -2.94
CA LEU A 78 -7.98 8.18 -2.97
C LEU A 78 -7.13 8.83 -1.88
N VAL A 79 -6.12 9.60 -2.30
CA VAL A 79 -5.20 10.32 -1.41
C VAL A 79 -5.82 11.64 -0.95
N ARG A 80 -5.74 11.91 0.35
CA ARG A 80 -6.06 13.23 0.90
C ARG A 80 -4.95 14.23 0.59
N ARG A 81 -5.32 15.48 0.34
CA ARG A 81 -4.35 16.55 0.09
C ARG A 81 -3.47 16.81 1.31
N ASN A 82 -2.24 17.25 1.06
CA ASN A 82 -1.30 17.72 2.08
C ASN A 82 -0.96 16.68 3.17
N ILE A 83 -0.96 15.40 2.83
CA ILE A 83 -0.40 14.37 3.70
C ILE A 83 1.11 14.40 3.52
N THR A 84 1.84 14.83 4.55
CA THR A 84 3.30 14.79 4.55
C THR A 84 3.81 13.40 4.92
N TRP A 85 5.03 13.10 4.50
CA TRP A 85 5.75 11.91 4.91
C TRP A 85 5.85 11.78 6.44
N ASP A 86 6.21 12.85 7.15
CA ASP A 86 6.28 12.86 8.62
C ASP A 86 4.96 12.46 9.28
N ALA A 87 3.82 12.82 8.68
CA ALA A 87 2.52 12.45 9.21
C ALA A 87 2.25 10.94 9.08
N LEU A 88 2.86 10.28 8.09
CA LEU A 88 2.72 8.85 7.87
C LEU A 88 3.68 8.03 8.74
N GLN A 89 4.75 8.62 9.27
CA GLN A 89 5.63 7.93 10.21
C GLN A 89 4.84 7.46 11.45
N GLY A 90 4.99 6.18 11.82
CA GLY A 90 4.21 5.56 12.88
C GLY A 90 2.73 5.32 12.53
N GLY A 91 2.35 5.55 11.27
CA GLY A 91 1.05 5.23 10.72
C GLY A 91 0.87 3.73 10.44
N ASN A 92 -0.29 3.37 9.91
CA ASN A 92 -0.61 2.00 9.58
C ASN A 92 -1.52 1.88 8.35
N LEU A 93 -1.38 0.77 7.64
CA LEU A 93 -2.39 0.23 6.74
C LEU A 93 -3.42 -0.53 7.57
N ARG A 94 -4.70 -0.30 7.28
CA ARG A 94 -5.83 -1.05 7.82
C ARG A 94 -6.66 -1.61 6.68
N LEU A 95 -6.88 -2.91 6.72
CA LEU A 95 -7.80 -3.63 5.86
C LEU A 95 -8.95 -4.12 6.73
N HIS A 96 -10.17 -3.95 6.25
CA HIS A 96 -11.37 -4.48 6.88
C HIS A 96 -12.26 -5.12 5.83
N ILE A 97 -12.79 -6.31 6.11
CA ILE A 97 -13.78 -6.96 5.24
C ILE A 97 -15.16 -7.00 5.90
N GLU A 98 -16.19 -6.82 5.09
CA GLU A 98 -17.58 -7.14 5.45
C GLU A 98 -18.01 -8.35 4.61
N PRO A 99 -17.77 -9.58 5.11
CA PRO A 99 -18.13 -10.79 4.41
C PRO A 99 -19.62 -11.06 4.46
N ASN A 100 -20.10 -11.84 3.49
CA ASN A 100 -21.50 -12.23 3.40
C ASN A 100 -21.61 -13.74 3.21
N GLY A 101 -21.61 -14.44 4.35
CA GLY A 101 -21.53 -15.90 4.42
C GLY A 101 -20.20 -16.35 5.01
N ASP A 102 -19.82 -17.58 4.69
CA ASP A 102 -18.53 -18.18 5.06
C ASP A 102 -17.49 -17.78 4.00
N ASP A 103 -16.79 -16.67 4.24
CA ASP A 103 -15.82 -16.10 3.32
C ASP A 103 -14.43 -16.24 3.93
N THR A 104 -13.53 -16.97 3.29
CA THR A 104 -12.10 -16.98 3.65
C THR A 104 -11.29 -16.45 2.48
N TRP A 105 -10.51 -15.40 2.72
CA TRP A 105 -9.63 -14.82 1.70
C TRP A 105 -8.17 -14.88 2.15
N LYS A 106 -7.32 -15.55 1.36
CA LYS A 106 -5.88 -15.68 1.61
C LYS A 106 -5.06 -14.97 0.53
N PHE A 107 -4.27 -13.98 0.94
CA PHE A 107 -3.56 -13.11 0.00
C PHE A 107 -2.24 -12.59 0.56
N GLY A 108 -1.32 -12.25 -0.33
CA GLY A 108 -0.26 -11.27 -0.07
C GLY A 108 -0.67 -9.90 -0.62
N TYR A 109 0.07 -8.86 -0.26
CA TYR A 109 -0.10 -7.55 -0.88
C TYR A 109 1.21 -6.76 -0.93
N ARG A 110 1.24 -5.79 -1.83
CA ARG A 110 2.23 -4.72 -1.89
C ARG A 110 1.53 -3.38 -1.83
N LEU A 111 1.89 -2.54 -0.87
CA LEU A 111 1.48 -1.14 -0.80
C LEU A 111 2.61 -0.27 -1.36
N ASP A 112 2.30 0.56 -2.34
CA ASP A 112 3.18 1.60 -2.89
C ASP A 112 2.65 2.98 -2.49
N LEU A 113 3.48 3.78 -1.83
CA LEU A 113 3.21 5.18 -1.49
C LEU A 113 4.22 6.05 -2.24
N THR A 114 3.74 6.89 -3.15
CA THR A 114 4.58 7.78 -3.96
C THR A 114 4.44 9.21 -3.49
N PHE A 115 5.57 9.89 -3.36
CA PHE A 115 5.67 11.27 -2.89
C PHE A 115 5.96 12.23 -4.05
N ASP A 116 5.82 13.54 -3.82
CA ASP A 116 6.00 14.58 -4.83
C ASP A 116 7.46 14.86 -5.20
N ASP A 117 8.40 14.48 -4.34
CA ASP A 117 9.85 14.44 -4.60
C ASP A 117 10.27 13.28 -5.53
N GLY A 118 9.34 12.37 -5.85
CA GLY A 118 9.54 11.21 -6.70
C GLY A 118 9.87 9.92 -5.93
N ASP A 119 10.01 9.99 -4.62
CA ASP A 119 10.34 8.82 -3.81
C ASP A 119 9.14 7.90 -3.60
N VAL A 120 9.44 6.62 -3.36
CA VAL A 120 8.45 5.56 -3.20
C VAL A 120 8.76 4.73 -1.95
N SER A 121 7.82 4.72 -1.01
CA SER A 121 7.83 3.75 0.09
C SER A 121 7.03 2.50 -0.31
N GLN A 122 7.61 1.33 -0.05
CA GLN A 122 7.02 0.04 -0.39
C GLN A 122 6.90 -0.84 0.85
N THR A 123 5.71 -1.39 1.05
CA THR A 123 5.45 -2.41 2.06
C THR A 123 4.98 -3.68 1.37
N ILE A 124 5.66 -4.80 1.62
CA ILE A 124 5.32 -6.10 1.02
C ILE A 124 5.01 -7.10 2.13
N VAL A 125 3.85 -7.73 2.03
CA VAL A 125 3.41 -8.78 2.95
C VAL A 125 3.01 -10.00 2.13
N ASN A 126 3.61 -11.15 2.43
CA ASN A 126 3.49 -12.33 1.56
C ASN A 126 2.23 -13.16 1.81
N ARG A 127 1.69 -13.17 3.04
CA ARG A 127 0.55 -14.03 3.38
C ARG A 127 -0.23 -13.49 4.56
N ILE A 128 -1.50 -13.22 4.32
CA ILE A 128 -2.55 -12.82 5.26
C ILE A 128 -3.76 -13.71 4.99
N SER A 129 -4.57 -13.95 6.03
CA SER A 129 -5.86 -14.60 5.93
C SER A 129 -6.89 -13.74 6.67
N MET A 130 -7.97 -13.38 5.99
CA MET A 130 -9.11 -12.68 6.58
C MET A 130 -10.37 -13.51 6.36
N SER A 131 -11.27 -13.51 7.34
CA SER A 131 -12.53 -14.25 7.28
C SER A 131 -13.62 -13.56 8.10
N GLU A 132 -14.82 -14.15 8.14
CA GLU A 132 -15.92 -13.71 9.00
C GLU A 132 -15.55 -13.65 10.48
N ASP A 133 -14.64 -14.50 10.94
CA ASP A 133 -14.13 -14.51 12.32
C ASP A 133 -12.88 -13.61 12.50
N ASN A 134 -12.24 -13.20 11.39
CA ASN A 134 -11.05 -12.36 11.39
C ASN A 134 -11.14 -11.27 10.31
N LYS A 135 -11.99 -10.26 10.58
CA LYS A 135 -12.36 -9.23 9.60
C LYS A 135 -11.36 -8.09 9.47
N ASP A 136 -10.39 -7.99 10.38
CA ASP A 136 -9.50 -6.84 10.49
C ASP A 136 -8.04 -7.25 10.33
N HIS A 137 -7.29 -6.48 9.54
CA HIS A 137 -5.84 -6.59 9.44
C HIS A 137 -5.22 -5.20 9.57
N THR A 138 -4.20 -5.09 10.41
CA THR A 138 -3.44 -3.84 10.59
C THR A 138 -1.95 -4.11 10.42
N HIS A 139 -1.27 -3.22 9.70
CA HIS A 139 0.18 -3.31 9.48
C HIS A 139 0.80 -1.92 9.64
N ALA A 140 1.88 -1.82 10.41
CA ALA A 140 2.62 -0.56 10.56
C ALA A 140 3.28 -0.18 9.24
N ILE A 141 3.24 1.10 8.87
CA ILE A 141 3.96 1.57 7.68
C ILE A 141 5.38 1.91 8.12
N GLU A 142 6.34 1.25 7.48
CA GLU A 142 7.77 1.45 7.70
C GLU A 142 8.36 2.22 6.52
N PHE A 143 9.31 3.10 6.81
CA PHE A 143 9.99 3.98 5.86
C PHE A 143 11.50 3.77 5.93
#